data_AF-A3IGR4-F1
#
_entry.id   AF-A3IGR4-F1
#
_cell.length_a   1.000
_cell.length_b   1.000
_cell.length_c   1.000
_cell.angle_alpha   90.00
_cell.angle_beta   90.00
_cell.angle_gamma   90.00
#
_symmetry.space_group_name_H-M   'P 1'
#
loop_
_entity.id
_entity.type
_entity.pdbx_description
1 polymer ?
#
loop_
_entity_poly.entity_id
_entity_poly.type
_entity_poly.pdbx_seq_one_letter_code
_entity_poly.pdbx_strand_id
1 'polypeptide(L)'
;MMKVFDYLKQTSLLRVSDGKTIPIFTNCQSYSRLLVILWSQLGDFDTLEYAWWLNQKSSEISANNIIVKAIGIGNRESGLKFCNYTKFPQENLFVDPDANIHEKLGLYEGLSWNIPGLNDSQNAWVNLMLMCAGIGSKGTLKEVLRGYTGDKKAPQLIGDQEVINTNILPPLKGSFFNLAGGKGYQRPFELATLRLRNMTEVLSSWKTYVPDAAYLTQRGATFLFDQQGNLLYEHRDKGVLGFAENMSNPLSFLCFDS
;
A
#
# COMPACT_ATOMS: atom_id res chain seq x y z
N MET A 1 -5.44 -6.31 27.42
CA MET A 1 -5.51 -6.00 25.97
C MET A 1 -4.57 -6.98 25.27
N MET A 2 -5.05 -7.75 24.29
CA MET A 2 -4.21 -8.71 23.55
C MET A 2 -3.17 -7.95 22.71
N LYS A 3 -1.92 -8.43 22.65
CA LYS A 3 -0.89 -7.80 21.82
C LYS A 3 -1.23 -7.99 20.34
N VAL A 4 -0.88 -7.03 19.49
CA VAL A 4 -1.13 -7.08 18.02
C VAL A 4 -0.63 -8.39 17.43
N PHE A 5 0.58 -8.82 17.80
CA PHE A 5 1.15 -10.08 17.35
C PHE A 5 0.29 -11.30 17.71
N ASP A 6 -0.19 -11.38 18.96
CA ASP A 6 -1.00 -12.50 19.43
C ASP A 6 -2.33 -12.58 18.68
N TYR A 7 -2.94 -11.42 18.39
CA TYR A 7 -4.14 -11.34 17.55
C TYR A 7 -3.87 -11.90 16.16
N LEU A 8 -2.89 -11.33 15.44
CA LEU A 8 -2.54 -11.72 14.08
C LEU A 8 -2.14 -13.20 13.97
N LYS A 9 -1.47 -13.73 15.00
CA LYS A 9 -1.06 -15.15 15.07
C LYS A 9 -2.26 -16.09 15.16
N GLN A 10 -3.35 -15.67 15.81
CA GLN A 10 -4.57 -16.46 15.95
C GLN A 10 -5.54 -16.24 14.77
N THR A 11 -5.34 -15.19 13.98
CA THR A 11 -6.21 -14.87 12.85
C THR A 11 -5.96 -15.81 11.67
N SER A 12 -7.04 -16.28 11.07
CA SER A 12 -7.05 -17.00 9.80
C SER A 12 -7.86 -16.23 8.78
N LEU A 13 -7.32 -16.08 7.57
CA LEU A 13 -7.95 -15.36 6.48
C LEU A 13 -7.82 -16.14 5.17
N LEU A 14 -8.61 -15.76 4.17
CA LEU A 14 -8.51 -16.31 2.83
C LEU A 14 -7.17 -15.88 2.21
N ARG A 15 -6.33 -16.86 1.89
CA ARG A 15 -5.09 -16.65 1.12
C ARG A 15 -5.40 -16.56 -0.37
N VAL A 16 -4.80 -15.60 -1.05
CA VAL A 16 -5.09 -15.33 -2.48
C VAL A 16 -4.70 -16.50 -3.38
N SER A 17 -3.53 -17.10 -3.17
CA SER A 17 -2.99 -18.13 -4.07
C SER A 17 -3.92 -19.33 -4.26
N ASP A 18 -4.45 -19.90 -3.19
CA ASP A 18 -5.26 -21.13 -3.23
C ASP A 18 -6.70 -20.95 -2.76
N GLY A 19 -7.08 -19.74 -2.30
CA GLY A 19 -8.44 -19.44 -1.85
C GLY A 19 -8.84 -20.14 -0.55
N LYS A 20 -7.87 -20.68 0.21
CA LYS A 20 -8.14 -21.36 1.48
C LYS A 20 -8.05 -20.37 2.64
N THR A 21 -8.95 -20.51 3.60
CA THR A 21 -8.85 -19.82 4.89
C THR A 21 -7.85 -20.56 5.76
N ILE A 22 -6.71 -19.91 6.05
CA ILE A 22 -5.61 -20.47 6.83
C ILE A 22 -5.00 -19.40 7.75
N PRO A 23 -4.24 -19.79 8.79
CA PRO A 23 -3.54 -18.83 9.64
C PRO A 23 -2.63 -17.90 8.82
N ILE A 24 -2.63 -16.60 9.14
CA ILE A 24 -1.84 -15.59 8.42
C ILE A 24 -0.34 -15.93 8.47
N PHE A 25 0.13 -16.43 9.62
CA PHE A 25 1.53 -16.80 9.85
C PHE A 25 1.88 -18.21 9.33
N THR A 26 1.17 -18.69 8.31
CA THR A 26 1.51 -19.93 7.60
C THR A 26 2.85 -19.76 6.86
N ASN A 27 3.67 -20.82 6.89
CA ASN A 27 5.01 -20.90 6.30
C ASN A 27 6.00 -19.89 6.87
N CYS A 28 5.77 -19.40 8.10
CA CYS A 28 6.73 -18.55 8.81
C CYS A 28 7.73 -19.40 9.61
N GLN A 29 8.48 -20.29 8.93
CA GLN A 29 9.53 -21.10 9.55
C GLN A 29 10.89 -20.43 9.27
N SER A 30 11.69 -20.22 10.32
CA SER A 30 13.08 -19.73 10.23
C SER A 30 13.27 -18.33 9.59
N TYR A 31 12.48 -17.33 10.01
CA TYR A 31 12.69 -15.91 9.64
C TYR A 31 13.54 -15.17 10.67
N SER A 32 14.27 -14.13 10.27
CA SER A 32 14.91 -13.21 11.23
C SER A 32 13.91 -12.16 11.74
N ARG A 33 13.11 -11.62 10.82
CA ARG A 33 12.04 -10.66 11.13
C ARG A 33 10.78 -10.96 10.31
N LEU A 34 9.63 -10.61 10.85
CA LEU A 34 8.32 -10.76 10.20
C LEU A 34 7.72 -9.39 9.96
N LEU A 35 7.61 -9.00 8.70
CA LEU A 35 6.91 -7.80 8.25
C LEU A 35 5.45 -8.15 7.96
N VAL A 36 4.52 -7.58 8.73
CA VAL A 36 3.07 -7.70 8.50
C VAL A 36 2.52 -6.35 8.08
N ILE A 37 1.87 -6.31 6.93
CA ILE A 37 1.30 -5.09 6.36
C ILE A 37 -0.21 -5.26 6.27
N LEU A 38 -0.93 -4.32 6.86
CA LEU A 38 -2.37 -4.17 6.71
C LEU A 38 -2.60 -3.07 5.68
N TRP A 39 -2.87 -3.47 4.45
CA TRP A 39 -3.24 -2.54 3.40
C TRP A 39 -4.71 -2.16 3.52
N SER A 40 -5.00 -0.92 3.11
CA SER A 40 -6.35 -0.47 2.80
C SER A 40 -6.92 -1.28 1.61
N GLN A 41 -7.90 -0.73 0.89
CA GLN A 41 -8.39 -1.32 -0.34
C GLN A 41 -7.24 -1.67 -1.29
N LEU A 42 -7.30 -2.85 -1.92
CA LEU A 42 -6.25 -3.28 -2.85
C LEU A 42 -6.15 -2.38 -4.10
N GLY A 43 -7.24 -1.66 -4.42
CA GLY A 43 -7.27 -0.61 -5.46
C GLY A 43 -6.75 0.76 -5.03
N ASP A 44 -6.23 0.90 -3.82
CA ASP A 44 -5.91 2.22 -3.26
C ASP A 44 -4.48 2.69 -3.59
N PHE A 45 -4.28 4.00 -3.60
CA PHE A 45 -3.00 4.65 -3.91
C PHE A 45 -1.87 4.11 -3.05
N ASP A 46 -2.14 3.99 -1.74
CA ASP A 46 -1.18 3.58 -0.72
C ASP A 46 -0.71 2.15 -0.99
N THR A 47 -1.66 1.23 -1.15
CA THR A 47 -1.44 -0.20 -1.39
C THR A 47 -0.57 -0.45 -2.64
N LEU A 48 -0.89 0.22 -3.74
CA LEU A 48 -0.16 0.06 -5.02
C LEU A 48 1.25 0.64 -4.96
N GLU A 49 1.43 1.82 -4.34
CA GLU A 49 2.74 2.43 -4.16
C GLU A 49 3.61 1.63 -3.18
N TYR A 50 3.03 1.14 -2.08
CA TYR A 50 3.72 0.29 -1.11
C TYR A 50 4.22 -1.00 -1.78
N ALA A 51 3.38 -1.68 -2.55
CA ALA A 51 3.80 -2.88 -3.29
C ALA A 51 4.93 -2.60 -4.28
N TRP A 52 4.92 -1.44 -4.94
CA TRP A 52 6.04 -1.02 -5.78
C TRP A 52 7.35 -0.92 -4.96
N TRP A 53 7.32 -0.32 -3.77
CA TRP A 53 8.48 -0.23 -2.88
C TRP A 53 8.99 -1.60 -2.41
N LEU A 54 8.10 -2.52 -2.08
CA LEU A 54 8.47 -3.89 -1.71
C LEU A 54 9.23 -4.60 -2.84
N ASN A 55 8.80 -4.40 -4.09
CA ASN A 55 9.50 -4.97 -5.24
C ASN A 55 10.90 -4.38 -5.40
N GLN A 56 11.04 -3.05 -5.27
CA GLN A 56 12.34 -2.38 -5.35
C GLN A 56 13.32 -2.88 -4.27
N LYS A 57 12.79 -3.25 -3.10
CA LYS A 57 13.57 -3.74 -1.96
C LYS A 57 13.58 -5.26 -1.82
N SER A 58 13.07 -6.01 -2.79
CA SER A 58 12.90 -7.47 -2.71
C SER A 58 14.22 -8.23 -2.45
N SER A 59 15.32 -7.81 -3.05
CA SER A 59 16.65 -8.39 -2.79
C SER A 59 17.15 -8.11 -1.38
N GLU A 60 16.91 -6.90 -0.85
CA GLU A 60 17.28 -6.52 0.51
C GLU A 60 16.45 -7.27 1.55
N ILE A 61 15.13 -7.38 1.33
CA ILE A 61 14.21 -8.15 2.16
C ILE A 61 14.65 -9.62 2.23
N SER A 62 14.98 -10.22 1.09
CA SER A 62 15.47 -11.59 1.00
C SER A 62 16.81 -11.78 1.72
N ALA A 63 17.77 -10.87 1.50
CA ALA A 63 19.09 -10.93 2.11
C ALA A 63 19.05 -10.82 3.64
N ASN A 64 18.08 -10.08 4.18
CA ASN A 64 17.87 -9.92 5.61
C ASN A 64 16.95 -10.98 6.24
N ASN A 65 16.58 -12.02 5.47
CA ASN A 65 15.70 -13.10 5.91
C ASN A 65 14.38 -12.57 6.54
N ILE A 66 13.77 -11.58 5.87
CA ILE A 66 12.52 -10.97 6.31
C ILE A 66 11.36 -11.64 5.57
N ILE A 67 10.45 -12.26 6.32
CA ILE A 67 9.19 -12.74 5.75
C ILE A 67 8.21 -11.57 5.67
N VAL A 68 7.56 -11.42 4.52
CA VAL A 68 6.53 -10.40 4.30
C VAL A 68 5.16 -11.08 4.19
N LYS A 69 4.20 -10.61 4.98
CA LYS A 69 2.78 -10.98 4.90
C LYS A 69 1.95 -9.72 4.74
N ALA A 70 1.03 -9.71 3.79
CA ALA A 70 0.13 -8.60 3.57
C ALA A 70 -1.33 -9.06 3.71
N ILE A 71 -2.16 -8.21 4.28
CA ILE A 71 -3.61 -8.37 4.35
C ILE A 71 -4.21 -7.12 3.74
N GLY A 72 -4.98 -7.26 2.65
CA GLY A 72 -5.67 -6.14 2.02
C GLY A 72 -7.17 -6.23 2.20
N ILE A 73 -7.84 -5.07 2.11
CA ILE A 73 -9.30 -5.02 2.04
C ILE A 73 -9.72 -5.33 0.61
N GLY A 74 -10.57 -6.34 0.47
CA GLY A 74 -11.02 -6.85 -0.82
C GLY A 74 -11.40 -8.33 -0.76
N ASN A 75 -11.53 -8.94 -1.93
CA ASN A 75 -11.83 -10.37 -2.07
C ASN A 75 -10.72 -11.08 -2.88
N ARG A 76 -10.86 -12.40 -3.08
CA ARG A 76 -9.84 -13.17 -3.81
C ARG A 76 -9.60 -12.65 -5.23
N GLU A 77 -10.65 -12.21 -5.93
CA GLU A 77 -10.52 -11.68 -7.30
C GLU A 77 -9.68 -10.39 -7.31
N SER A 78 -9.97 -9.47 -6.39
CA SER A 78 -9.18 -8.26 -6.19
C SER A 78 -7.71 -8.58 -5.87
N GLY A 79 -7.46 -9.59 -5.04
CA GLY A 79 -6.13 -10.08 -4.69
C GLY A 79 -5.37 -10.65 -5.88
N LEU A 80 -6.01 -11.50 -6.70
CA LEU A 80 -5.41 -12.07 -7.90
C LEU A 80 -5.04 -10.98 -8.91
N LYS A 81 -5.95 -10.03 -9.13
CA LYS A 81 -5.74 -8.88 -10.03
C LYS A 81 -4.60 -7.99 -9.53
N PHE A 82 -4.60 -7.65 -8.24
CA PHE A 82 -3.53 -6.89 -7.58
C PHE A 82 -2.17 -7.58 -7.70
N CYS A 83 -2.06 -8.86 -7.34
CA CYS A 83 -0.81 -9.61 -7.45
C CYS A 83 -0.33 -9.73 -8.90
N ASN A 84 -1.24 -9.92 -9.86
CA ASN A 84 -0.85 -9.98 -11.28
C ASN A 84 -0.27 -8.65 -11.76
N TYR A 85 -0.87 -7.53 -11.37
CA TYR A 85 -0.42 -6.20 -11.74
C TYR A 85 0.89 -5.80 -11.04
N THR A 86 0.92 -5.92 -9.71
CA THR A 86 2.03 -5.47 -8.87
C THR A 86 3.17 -6.47 -8.79
N LYS A 87 2.97 -7.73 -9.19
CA LYS A 87 3.91 -8.84 -8.97
C LYS A 87 4.14 -9.21 -7.50
N PHE A 88 3.30 -8.73 -6.59
CA PHE A 88 3.33 -9.17 -5.19
C PHE A 88 2.99 -10.68 -5.08
N PRO A 89 3.70 -11.48 -4.27
CA PRO A 89 3.49 -12.93 -4.20
C PRO A 89 2.11 -13.30 -3.64
N GLN A 90 1.33 -14.09 -4.39
CA GLN A 90 -0.05 -14.45 -4.02
C GLN A 90 -0.13 -15.29 -2.75
N GLU A 91 0.91 -16.07 -2.45
CA GLU A 91 1.03 -16.90 -1.26
C GLU A 91 1.26 -16.09 0.02
N ASN A 92 1.63 -14.81 -0.13
CA ASN A 92 1.87 -13.88 0.97
C ASN A 92 0.76 -12.83 1.10
N LEU A 93 -0.26 -12.85 0.23
CA LEU A 93 -1.41 -11.96 0.30
C LEU A 93 -2.64 -12.69 0.86
N PHE A 94 -3.24 -12.07 1.87
CA PHE A 94 -4.53 -12.44 2.45
C PHE A 94 -5.53 -11.32 2.23
N VAL A 95 -6.81 -11.65 2.30
CA VAL A 95 -7.90 -10.66 2.16
C VAL A 95 -8.83 -10.69 3.35
N ASP A 96 -9.22 -9.49 3.78
CA ASP A 96 -10.20 -9.23 4.86
C ASP A 96 -11.27 -8.29 4.30
N PRO A 97 -12.35 -8.84 3.70
CA PRO A 97 -13.30 -8.06 2.91
C PRO A 97 -14.03 -7.00 3.73
N ASP A 98 -14.22 -7.25 5.03
CA ASP A 98 -15.00 -6.38 5.92
C ASP A 98 -14.12 -5.52 6.83
N ALA A 99 -12.80 -5.48 6.56
CA ALA A 99 -11.83 -4.72 7.36
C ALA A 99 -11.87 -5.04 8.87
N ASN A 100 -12.26 -6.27 9.25
CA ASN A 100 -12.38 -6.69 10.65
C ASN A 100 -11.07 -6.50 11.44
N ILE A 101 -9.92 -6.84 10.84
CA ILE A 101 -8.62 -6.66 11.47
C ILE A 101 -8.32 -5.17 11.68
N HIS A 102 -8.70 -4.33 10.72
CA HIS A 102 -8.50 -2.88 10.80
C HIS A 102 -9.28 -2.30 11.98
N GLU A 103 -10.56 -2.67 12.11
CA GLU A 103 -11.42 -2.29 13.23
C GLU A 103 -10.85 -2.79 14.57
N LYS A 104 -10.52 -4.09 14.67
CA LYS A 104 -10.03 -4.69 15.92
C LYS A 104 -8.71 -4.10 16.40
N LEU A 105 -7.86 -3.65 15.49
CA LEU A 105 -6.62 -2.97 15.83
C LEU A 105 -6.80 -1.47 16.01
N GLY A 106 -7.97 -0.89 15.74
CA GLY A 106 -8.21 0.55 15.85
C GLY A 106 -7.42 1.35 14.81
N LEU A 107 -7.38 0.86 13.57
CA LEU A 107 -6.79 1.60 12.46
C LEU A 107 -7.70 2.74 12.01
N TYR A 108 -7.11 3.76 11.39
CA TYR A 108 -7.86 4.96 11.04
C TYR A 108 -8.90 4.65 9.95
N GLU A 109 -10.18 4.75 10.30
CA GLU A 109 -11.32 4.49 9.40
C GLU A 109 -11.43 5.50 8.25
N GLY A 110 -10.75 6.64 8.35
CA GLY A 110 -10.87 7.72 7.37
C GLY A 110 -12.06 8.63 7.62
N LEU A 111 -12.46 9.36 6.59
CA LEU A 111 -13.62 10.24 6.62
C LEU A 111 -14.90 9.44 6.34
N SER A 112 -15.97 9.69 7.11
CA SER A 112 -17.24 8.96 7.04
C SER A 112 -18.46 9.89 7.12
N TRP A 113 -18.39 11.07 6.49
CA TRP A 113 -19.52 11.98 6.47
C TRP A 113 -20.68 11.41 5.67
N ASN A 114 -21.88 11.55 6.22
CA ASN A 114 -23.11 11.21 5.54
C ASN A 114 -23.72 12.49 4.94
N ILE A 115 -23.64 12.61 3.61
CA ILE A 115 -24.17 13.73 2.85
C ILE A 115 -25.60 13.38 2.43
N PRO A 116 -26.61 14.15 2.89
CA PRO A 116 -28.01 13.89 2.55
C PRO A 116 -28.23 13.85 1.02
N GLY A 117 -28.97 12.84 0.56
CA GLY A 117 -29.31 12.66 -0.86
C GLY A 117 -28.32 11.80 -1.66
N LEU A 118 -27.21 11.38 -1.08
CA LEU A 118 -26.30 10.39 -1.66
C LEU A 118 -26.55 9.00 -1.06
N ASN A 119 -26.33 7.95 -1.86
CA ASN A 119 -26.26 6.58 -1.34
C ASN A 119 -24.89 6.29 -0.70
N ASP A 120 -24.76 5.15 -0.03
CA ASP A 120 -23.54 4.81 0.73
C ASP A 120 -22.27 4.79 -0.14
N SER A 121 -22.35 4.19 -1.34
CA SER A 121 -21.22 4.16 -2.28
C SER A 121 -20.83 5.57 -2.74
N GLN A 122 -21.80 6.43 -3.03
CA GLN A 122 -21.56 7.82 -3.40
C GLN A 122 -20.95 8.63 -2.25
N ASN A 123 -21.45 8.42 -1.03
CA ASN A 123 -20.88 9.02 0.18
C ASN A 123 -19.43 8.60 0.38
N ALA A 124 -19.13 7.31 0.27
CA ALA A 124 -17.76 6.80 0.40
C ALA A 124 -16.81 7.43 -0.64
N TRP A 125 -17.28 7.57 -1.89
CA TRP A 125 -16.53 8.26 -2.94
C TRP A 125 -16.27 9.72 -2.63
N VAL A 126 -17.29 10.47 -2.19
CA VAL A 126 -17.12 11.89 -1.83
C VAL A 126 -16.14 12.02 -0.66
N ASN A 127 -16.27 11.17 0.36
CA ASN A 127 -15.34 11.16 1.49
C ASN A 127 -13.90 10.89 1.04
N LEU A 128 -13.67 9.93 0.15
CA LEU A 128 -12.33 9.69 -0.43
C LEU A 128 -11.82 10.91 -1.19
N MET A 129 -12.65 11.58 -2.00
CA MET A 129 -12.25 12.79 -2.72
C MET A 129 -11.88 13.94 -1.78
N LEU A 130 -12.62 14.10 -0.68
CA LEU A 130 -12.30 15.08 0.37
C LEU A 130 -10.97 14.73 1.05
N MET A 131 -10.70 13.45 1.32
CA MET A 131 -9.41 13.00 1.85
C MET A 131 -8.26 13.25 0.89
N CYS A 132 -8.44 13.00 -0.42
CA CYS A 132 -7.47 13.36 -1.45
C CYS A 132 -7.20 14.88 -1.49
N ALA A 133 -8.21 15.70 -1.16
CA ALA A 133 -8.08 17.14 -0.98
C ALA A 133 -7.51 17.57 0.39
N GLY A 134 -7.15 16.61 1.26
CA GLY A 134 -6.52 16.84 2.57
C GLY A 134 -7.48 16.91 3.76
N ILE A 135 -8.80 16.79 3.55
CA ILE A 135 -9.80 16.85 4.62
C ILE A 135 -9.87 15.49 5.32
N GLY A 136 -9.64 15.46 6.63
CA GLY A 136 -9.56 14.19 7.36
C GLY A 136 -8.38 13.32 6.93
N SER A 137 -7.33 13.89 6.33
CA SER A 137 -6.24 13.11 5.75
C SER A 137 -4.90 13.79 5.97
N LYS A 138 -4.26 13.48 7.10
CA LYS A 138 -3.07 14.21 7.57
C LYS A 138 -1.89 13.95 6.65
N GLY A 139 -1.34 15.00 6.06
CA GLY A 139 -0.12 14.95 5.23
C GLY A 139 -0.36 14.67 3.74
N THR A 140 -1.59 14.36 3.32
CA THR A 140 -1.90 14.00 1.93
C THR A 140 -1.47 15.07 0.92
N LEU A 141 -1.82 16.34 1.13
CA LEU A 141 -1.46 17.41 0.20
C LEU A 141 0.06 17.57 0.06
N LYS A 142 0.83 17.35 1.14
CA LYS A 142 2.29 17.39 1.07
C LYS A 142 2.83 16.28 0.16
N GLU A 143 2.26 15.08 0.27
CA GLU A 143 2.66 13.92 -0.53
C GLU A 143 2.17 13.99 -1.99
N VAL A 144 1.03 14.63 -2.23
CA VAL A 144 0.60 15.01 -3.57
C VAL A 144 1.62 15.97 -4.19
N LEU A 145 1.96 17.07 -3.49
CA LEU A 145 2.95 18.04 -3.97
C LEU A 145 4.31 17.41 -4.23
N ARG A 146 4.80 16.54 -3.33
CA ARG A 146 6.05 15.78 -3.53
C ARG A 146 6.06 14.99 -4.84
N GLY A 147 4.91 14.46 -5.25
CA GLY A 147 4.74 13.77 -6.52
C GLY A 147 5.07 14.62 -7.75
N TYR A 148 4.74 15.92 -7.70
CA TYR A 148 4.96 16.87 -8.78
C TYR A 148 6.32 17.57 -8.68
N THR A 149 6.77 17.92 -7.48
CA THR A 149 8.03 18.66 -7.27
C THR A 149 9.27 17.78 -7.22
N GLY A 150 9.10 16.47 -7.00
CA GLY A 150 10.21 15.55 -6.78
C GLY A 150 10.72 15.57 -5.33
N ASP A 151 11.69 14.71 -5.05
CA ASP A 151 12.29 14.54 -3.73
C ASP A 151 13.77 14.11 -3.85
N LYS A 152 14.68 15.01 -3.49
CA LYS A 152 16.14 14.79 -3.54
C LYS A 152 16.64 13.74 -2.56
N LYS A 153 15.85 13.38 -1.55
CA LYS A 153 16.19 12.34 -0.56
C LYS A 153 15.66 10.96 -0.97
N ALA A 154 14.76 10.90 -1.94
CA ALA A 154 14.22 9.66 -2.46
C ALA A 154 15.05 9.19 -3.68
N PRO A 155 15.19 7.87 -3.89
CA PRO A 155 15.81 7.32 -5.09
C PRO A 155 14.98 7.66 -6.34
N GLN A 156 15.64 7.59 -7.50
CA GLN A 156 14.97 7.65 -8.79
C GLN A 156 14.01 6.45 -8.94
N LEU A 157 12.76 6.71 -9.33
CA LEU A 157 11.72 5.68 -9.36
C LEU A 157 11.56 5.01 -10.74
N ILE A 158 11.84 5.73 -11.82
CA ILE A 158 11.67 5.28 -13.21
C ILE A 158 13.06 5.28 -13.86
N GLY A 159 13.48 4.13 -14.39
CA GLY A 159 14.79 4.01 -15.05
C GLY A 159 14.90 4.90 -16.29
N ASP A 160 16.10 5.39 -16.62
CA ASP A 160 16.29 6.26 -17.82
C ASP A 160 15.83 5.60 -19.13
N GLN A 161 15.94 4.28 -19.22
CA GLN A 161 15.52 3.50 -20.39
C GLN A 161 14.11 2.92 -20.26
N GLU A 162 13.49 3.03 -19.09
CA GLU A 162 12.13 2.53 -18.86
C GLU A 162 11.14 3.37 -19.66
N VAL A 163 10.13 2.72 -20.25
CA VAL A 163 9.03 3.40 -20.94
C VAL A 163 7.77 3.17 -20.13
N ILE A 164 7.21 4.26 -19.63
CA ILE A 164 5.97 4.24 -18.87
C ILE A 164 4.80 4.48 -19.82
N ASN A 165 3.89 3.51 -19.85
CA ASN A 165 2.59 3.67 -20.48
C ASN A 165 1.53 3.88 -19.39
N THR A 166 0.80 4.99 -19.47
CA THR A 166 -0.32 5.31 -18.57
C THR A 166 -1.68 5.05 -19.22
N ASN A 167 -1.71 4.65 -20.50
CA ASN A 167 -2.87 4.56 -21.39
C ASN A 167 -3.69 5.85 -21.57
N ILE A 168 -3.32 6.94 -20.90
CA ILE A 168 -3.96 8.26 -20.98
C ILE A 168 -3.05 9.25 -21.70
N LEU A 169 -1.74 9.20 -21.41
CA LEU A 169 -0.72 10.01 -22.06
C LEU A 169 0.08 9.16 -23.05
N PRO A 170 0.69 9.77 -24.08
CA PRO A 170 1.67 9.10 -24.93
C PRO A 170 2.76 8.42 -24.07
N PRO A 171 3.28 7.25 -24.49
CA PRO A 171 4.34 6.56 -23.75
C PRO A 171 5.52 7.49 -23.46
N LEU A 172 5.92 7.56 -22.19
CA LEU A 172 6.99 8.44 -21.71
C LEU A 172 8.23 7.62 -21.39
N LYS A 173 9.36 7.95 -22.03
CA LYS A 173 10.66 7.39 -21.65
C LYS A 173 11.17 8.10 -20.38
N GLY A 174 11.66 7.33 -19.41
CA GLY A 174 12.13 7.85 -18.13
C GLY A 174 13.19 8.93 -18.24
N SER A 175 14.03 8.90 -19.28
CA SER A 175 15.01 9.95 -19.55
C SER A 175 14.40 11.35 -19.75
N PHE A 176 13.11 11.45 -20.07
CA PHE A 176 12.41 12.74 -20.20
C PHE A 176 12.37 13.53 -18.89
N PHE A 177 12.23 12.84 -17.75
CA PHE A 177 12.23 13.49 -16.43
C PHE A 177 13.58 14.14 -16.08
N ASN A 178 14.66 13.78 -16.77
CA ASN A 178 15.97 14.43 -16.58
C ASN A 178 15.95 15.91 -16.94
N LEU A 179 15.07 16.33 -17.84
CA LEU A 179 14.92 17.73 -18.22
C LEU A 179 14.32 18.57 -17.09
N ALA A 180 13.51 17.97 -16.23
CA ALA A 180 12.86 18.66 -15.11
C ALA A 180 13.71 18.66 -13.84
N GLY A 181 14.57 17.64 -13.63
CA GLY A 181 15.27 17.46 -12.36
C GLY A 181 16.71 16.94 -12.41
N GLY A 182 17.25 16.52 -13.54
CA GLY A 182 18.53 15.79 -13.56
C GLY A 182 18.35 14.31 -13.18
N LYS A 183 19.32 13.70 -12.46
CA LYS A 183 19.38 12.24 -12.24
C LYS A 183 19.64 11.87 -10.78
N GLY A 184 19.36 10.61 -10.43
CA GLY A 184 19.82 9.99 -9.18
C GLY A 184 18.94 10.25 -7.96
N TYR A 185 17.76 10.85 -8.15
CA TYR A 185 16.76 11.05 -7.11
C TYR A 185 15.36 11.01 -7.73
N GLN A 186 14.31 11.04 -6.91
CA GLN A 186 12.94 11.16 -7.41
C GLN A 186 12.75 12.51 -8.11
N ARG A 187 12.70 12.49 -9.43
CA ARG A 187 12.59 13.68 -10.28
C ARG A 187 11.18 14.27 -10.21
N PRO A 188 11.01 15.57 -10.53
CA PRO A 188 9.69 16.17 -10.69
C PRO A 188 8.80 15.35 -11.63
N PHE A 189 7.52 15.23 -11.30
CA PHE A 189 6.49 14.45 -12.02
C PHE A 189 6.67 12.93 -12.09
N GLU A 190 7.79 12.39 -11.62
CA GLU A 190 8.10 10.95 -11.72
C GLU A 190 7.12 10.11 -10.89
N LEU A 191 6.96 10.46 -9.61
CA LEU A 191 6.02 9.80 -8.71
C LEU A 191 4.57 10.06 -9.10
N ALA A 192 4.22 11.28 -9.55
CA ALA A 192 2.88 11.56 -10.06
C ALA A 192 2.54 10.67 -11.29
N THR A 193 3.52 10.42 -12.16
CA THR A 193 3.36 9.54 -13.33
C THR A 193 3.19 8.07 -12.92
N LEU A 194 3.96 7.61 -11.92
CA LEU A 194 3.79 6.28 -11.33
C LEU A 194 2.36 6.10 -10.77
N ARG A 195 1.89 7.08 -9.99
CA ARG A 195 0.54 7.08 -9.44
C ARG A 195 -0.54 7.12 -10.52
N LEU A 196 -0.35 7.93 -11.57
CA LEU A 196 -1.26 7.98 -12.71
C LEU A 196 -1.37 6.62 -13.41
N ARG A 197 -0.25 5.92 -13.62
CA ARG A 197 -0.26 4.56 -14.18
C ARG A 197 -1.09 3.60 -13.31
N ASN A 198 -0.92 3.67 -12.00
CA ASN A 198 -1.67 2.83 -11.05
C ASN A 198 -3.17 3.20 -11.07
N MET A 199 -3.52 4.49 -11.11
CA MET A 199 -4.90 4.94 -11.23
C MET A 199 -5.57 4.41 -12.50
N THR A 200 -4.90 4.49 -13.65
CA THR A 200 -5.46 3.96 -14.90
C THR A 200 -5.78 2.47 -14.78
N GLU A 201 -4.85 1.68 -14.23
CA GLU A 201 -5.09 0.24 -14.00
C GLU A 201 -6.33 0.02 -13.13
N VAL A 202 -6.38 0.67 -11.96
CA VAL A 202 -7.48 0.48 -11.01
C VAL A 202 -8.81 0.91 -11.60
N LEU A 203 -8.89 2.10 -12.20
CA LEU A 203 -10.12 2.65 -12.77
C LEU A 203 -10.65 1.79 -13.93
N SER A 204 -9.76 1.18 -14.72
CA SER A 204 -10.15 0.26 -15.79
C SER A 204 -10.81 -1.03 -15.30
N SER A 205 -10.55 -1.41 -14.04
CA SER A 205 -11.04 -2.63 -13.40
C SER A 205 -11.64 -2.34 -12.02
N TRP A 206 -12.30 -1.19 -11.87
CA TRP A 206 -12.68 -0.63 -10.56
C TRP A 206 -13.45 -1.62 -9.69
N LYS A 207 -14.49 -2.25 -10.26
CA LYS A 207 -15.35 -3.20 -9.53
C LYS A 207 -14.61 -4.45 -9.04
N THR A 208 -13.52 -4.83 -9.72
CA THR A 208 -12.67 -5.94 -9.27
C THR A 208 -11.77 -5.50 -8.13
N TYR A 209 -11.15 -4.31 -8.20
CA TYR A 209 -10.24 -3.81 -7.16
C TYR A 209 -10.95 -3.35 -5.89
N VAL A 210 -12.16 -2.78 -6.02
CA VAL A 210 -12.97 -2.23 -4.92
C VAL A 210 -14.34 -2.92 -4.95
N PRO A 211 -14.43 -4.15 -4.44
CA PRO A 211 -15.69 -4.91 -4.44
C PRO A 211 -16.73 -4.32 -3.48
N ASP A 212 -16.30 -3.64 -2.43
CA ASP A 212 -17.15 -2.90 -1.49
C ASP A 212 -16.60 -1.49 -1.29
N ALA A 213 -17.44 -0.49 -1.55
CA ALA A 213 -17.06 0.92 -1.43
C ALA A 213 -17.06 1.42 0.03
N ALA A 214 -17.69 0.70 0.97
CA ALA A 214 -17.81 1.12 2.37
C ALA A 214 -16.45 1.36 3.04
N TYR A 215 -15.41 0.67 2.59
CA TYR A 215 -14.07 0.74 3.16
C TYR A 215 -13.08 1.60 2.33
N LEU A 216 -13.56 2.45 1.41
CA LEU A 216 -12.68 3.28 0.57
C LEU A 216 -11.75 4.20 1.38
N THR A 217 -12.23 4.70 2.51
CA THR A 217 -11.51 5.67 3.34
C THR A 217 -10.66 5.02 4.43
N GLN A 218 -10.89 3.73 4.71
CA GLN A 218 -10.12 2.93 5.68
C GLN A 218 -8.63 2.96 5.34
N ARG A 219 -7.79 3.30 6.32
CA ARG A 219 -6.34 3.33 6.18
C ARG A 219 -5.68 2.13 6.86
N GLY A 220 -4.45 1.86 6.46
CA GLY A 220 -3.69 0.68 6.84
C GLY A 220 -2.73 0.88 8.01
N ALA A 221 -1.83 -0.11 8.16
CA ALA A 221 -0.72 -0.08 9.08
C ALA A 221 0.39 -1.03 8.65
N THR A 222 1.58 -0.84 9.22
CA THR A 222 2.74 -1.70 9.05
C THR A 222 3.31 -2.09 10.40
N PHE A 223 3.64 -3.36 10.57
CA PHE A 223 4.27 -3.90 11.76
C PHE A 223 5.48 -4.74 11.39
N LEU A 224 6.59 -4.57 12.12
CA LEU A 224 7.75 -5.45 12.05
C LEU A 224 7.93 -6.15 13.40
N PHE A 225 8.06 -7.47 13.37
CA PHE A 225 8.28 -8.28 14.57
C PHE A 225 9.61 -9.04 14.50
N ASP A 226 10.20 -9.31 15.66
CA ASP A 226 11.28 -10.30 15.81
C ASP A 226 10.73 -11.74 15.84
N GLN A 227 11.63 -12.72 16.00
CA GLN A 227 11.29 -14.14 16.10
C GLN A 227 10.43 -14.50 17.32
N GLN A 228 10.53 -13.73 18.40
CA GLN A 228 9.79 -13.93 19.64
C GLN A 228 8.42 -13.26 19.59
N GLY A 229 8.12 -12.50 18.53
CA GLY A 229 6.89 -11.75 18.35
C GLY A 229 6.89 -10.38 19.05
N ASN A 230 8.05 -9.87 19.45
CA ASN A 230 8.17 -8.51 19.95
C ASN A 230 8.10 -7.52 18.79
N LEU A 231 7.43 -6.39 19.03
CA LEU A 231 7.27 -5.33 18.06
C LEU A 231 8.56 -4.51 17.94
N LEU A 232 9.13 -4.46 16.73
CA LEU A 232 10.33 -3.70 16.39
C LEU A 232 9.99 -2.35 15.73
N TYR A 233 8.93 -2.31 14.93
CA TYR A 233 8.47 -1.11 14.24
C TYR A 233 6.96 -1.16 14.06
N GLU A 234 6.32 0.00 14.18
CA GLU A 234 4.89 0.18 13.94
C GLU A 234 4.67 1.52 13.24
N HIS A 235 3.89 1.49 12.17
CA HIS A 235 3.34 2.68 11.55
C HIS A 235 1.84 2.49 11.33
N ARG A 236 1.06 3.49 11.71
CA ARG A 236 -0.39 3.53 11.50
C ARG A 236 -0.72 4.73 10.65
N ASP A 237 -1.37 4.46 9.53
CA ASP A 237 -1.62 5.45 8.50
C ASP A 237 -2.66 6.47 9.01
N LYS A 238 -2.40 7.76 8.76
CA LYS A 238 -3.25 8.88 9.24
C LYS A 238 -3.94 9.63 8.10
N GLY A 239 -3.85 9.10 6.90
CA GLY A 239 -4.37 9.71 5.70
C GLY A 239 -3.85 9.02 4.44
N VAL A 240 -4.44 9.37 3.31
CA VAL A 240 -4.05 8.95 1.98
C VAL A 240 -2.63 9.43 1.67
N LEU A 241 -1.82 8.57 1.07
CA LEU A 241 -0.39 8.71 0.77
C LEU A 241 0.51 8.79 2.01
N GLY A 242 0.00 8.43 3.19
CA GLY A 242 0.70 8.50 4.47
C GLY A 242 1.11 7.14 5.02
N PHE A 243 1.45 6.18 4.15
CA PHE A 243 1.65 4.75 4.51
C PHE A 243 3.02 4.42 5.13
N ALA A 244 3.90 5.40 5.30
CA ALA A 244 5.17 5.23 5.99
C ALA A 244 5.57 6.50 6.74
N GLU A 245 6.37 6.34 7.80
CA GLU A 245 6.95 7.46 8.54
C GLU A 245 7.89 8.31 7.66
N ASN A 246 8.70 7.63 6.83
CA ASN A 246 9.62 8.25 5.88
C ASN A 246 9.19 7.97 4.43
N MET A 247 8.40 8.86 3.85
CA MET A 247 7.92 8.71 2.47
C MET A 247 9.01 8.79 1.39
N SER A 248 10.20 9.34 1.71
CA SER A 248 11.34 9.34 0.80
C SER A 248 12.01 7.96 0.69
N ASN A 249 11.89 7.14 1.74
CA ASN A 249 12.35 5.76 1.77
C ASN A 249 11.42 4.94 2.69
N PRO A 250 10.24 4.53 2.18
CA PRO A 250 9.17 3.92 2.99
C PRO A 250 9.57 2.67 3.75
N LEU A 251 10.61 1.97 3.31
CA LEU A 251 11.12 0.74 3.91
C LEU A 251 12.43 0.94 4.68
N SER A 252 12.81 2.20 4.98
CA SER A 252 14.04 2.51 5.73
C SER A 252 14.12 1.83 7.10
N PHE A 253 12.98 1.47 7.69
CA PHE A 253 12.92 0.75 8.95
C PHE A 253 13.42 -0.71 8.87
N LEU A 254 13.59 -1.26 7.67
CA LEU A 254 14.18 -2.60 7.48
C LEU A 254 15.71 -2.59 7.65
N CYS A 255 16.35 -1.45 7.42
CA CYS A 255 17.80 -1.30 7.53
C CYS A 255 18.29 -1.12 8.98
N PHE A 256 17.39 -1.09 9.96
CA PHE A 256 17.80 -1.14 11.36
C PHE A 256 18.29 -2.55 11.66
N ASP A 257 19.61 -2.73 11.61
CA ASP A 257 20.33 -3.85 12.19
C ASP A 257 20.32 -3.70 13.72
N SER A 258 19.80 -4.69 14.43
CA SER A 258 20.52 -5.87 14.96
C SER A 258 21.20 -5.57 16.29
#